data_AF-A0AAV4XMD0-F1
#
_entry.id   AF-A0AAV4XMD0-F1
#
_cell.length_a   1.000
_cell.length_b   1.000
_cell.length_c   1.000
_cell.angle_alpha   90.00
_cell.angle_beta   90.00
_cell.angle_gamma   90.00
#
_symmetry.space_group_name_H-M   'P 1'
#
loop_
_entity.id
_entity.type
_entity.pdbx_description
1 polymer ?
#
loop_
_entity_poly.entity_id
_entity_poly.type
_entity_poly.pdbx_seq_one_letter_code
_entity_poly.pdbx_strand_id
1 'polypeptide(L)'
;MNNTNYFISSDNKGYASVLFEQKMNGKVPIGKGPFVAAFAQANEGDVSPNTKGPRCVDTGLPCDVNTSTCDGQNEKCIAFGPGKDMFESTKIIGQMQYEKSLDLFKSAFSLVSGPIGFAHQYMDMSSQTVKINETANATTCKPAMGYSFGAGTTDGPGGFDFKQGTKSGSLFWNLVRDLITTPSEEIKSCQYPKPVLLPTGEMKFPYAWQPFIVPTQILRLGQLAVVAVPAEFTTMSGRRTRNAVKGSLINVLQRIIKSSLLD
;
A
#
# COMPACT_ATOMS: atom_id res chain seq x y z
N MET A 1 -1.09 14.06 -6.44
CA MET A 1 -0.02 14.44 -7.37
C MET A 1 0.40 13.21 -8.17
N ASN A 2 0.63 13.32 -9.48
CA ASN A 2 1.05 12.18 -10.31
C ASN A 2 2.56 12.23 -10.64
N ASN A 3 3.04 11.31 -11.45
CA ASN A 3 4.46 11.17 -11.83
C ASN A 3 5.03 12.29 -12.72
N THR A 4 4.23 13.25 -13.20
CA THR A 4 4.71 14.43 -13.95
C THR A 4 5.03 15.61 -13.02
N ASN A 5 4.84 15.45 -11.71
CA ASN A 5 5.17 16.47 -10.72
C ASN A 5 6.68 16.50 -10.43
N TYR A 6 7.24 17.71 -10.34
CA TYR A 6 8.65 17.93 -9.99
C TYR A 6 8.85 18.62 -8.62
N PHE A 7 7.78 18.86 -7.87
CA PHE A 7 7.84 19.54 -6.57
C PHE A 7 7.75 18.56 -5.41
N ILE A 8 8.59 18.75 -4.38
CA ILE A 8 8.44 18.02 -3.12
C ILE A 8 7.10 18.39 -2.48
N SER A 9 6.31 17.38 -2.12
CA SER A 9 4.99 17.55 -1.53
C SER A 9 4.65 16.34 -0.66
N SER A 10 3.87 16.57 0.39
CA SER A 10 3.28 15.52 1.24
C SER A 10 1.88 15.07 0.76
N ASP A 11 1.51 15.44 -0.47
CA ASP A 11 0.28 15.08 -1.17
C ASP A 11 -1.00 15.36 -0.36
N ASN A 12 -2.06 14.59 -0.59
CA ASN A 12 -3.41 14.84 -0.09
C ASN A 12 -3.49 14.67 1.45
N LYS A 13 -2.78 13.70 2.03
CA LYS A 13 -2.71 13.53 3.49
C LYS A 13 -1.93 14.63 4.16
N GLY A 14 -0.81 15.04 3.57
CA GLY A 14 -0.05 16.18 4.04
C GLY A 14 -0.84 17.48 3.98
N TYR A 15 -1.60 17.69 2.89
CA TYR A 15 -2.52 18.82 2.79
C TYR A 15 -3.59 18.77 3.90
N ALA A 16 -4.15 17.59 4.18
CA ALA A 16 -5.10 17.40 5.28
C ALA A 16 -4.48 17.72 6.67
N SER A 17 -3.25 17.27 6.93
CA SER A 17 -2.48 17.62 8.13
C SER A 17 -2.31 19.13 8.27
N VAL A 18 -1.85 19.80 7.21
CA VAL A 18 -1.61 21.26 7.22
C VAL A 18 -2.90 22.03 7.53
N LEU A 19 -4.03 21.67 6.91
CA LEU A 19 -5.31 22.31 7.20
C LEU A 19 -5.74 22.14 8.66
N PHE A 20 -5.51 20.95 9.23
CA PHE A 20 -5.85 20.68 10.61
C PHE A 20 -4.96 21.47 11.57
N GLU A 21 -3.64 21.47 11.36
CA GLU A 21 -2.71 22.25 12.17
C GLU A 21 -2.99 23.74 12.10
N GLN A 22 -3.24 24.29 10.90
CA GLN A 22 -3.61 25.70 10.74
C GLN A 22 -4.92 26.04 11.47
N LYS A 23 -5.91 25.13 11.44
CA LYS A 23 -7.17 25.33 12.15
C LYS A 23 -6.99 25.43 13.66
N MET A 24 -6.10 24.63 14.23
CA MET A 24 -5.91 24.53 15.68
C MET A 24 -4.88 25.52 16.22
N ASN A 25 -3.81 25.79 15.46
CA ASN A 25 -2.73 26.69 15.87
C ASN A 25 -2.99 28.17 15.51
N GLY A 26 -4.01 28.46 14.69
CA GLY A 26 -4.36 29.82 14.29
C GLY A 26 -3.33 30.42 13.32
N LYS A 27 -3.03 31.71 13.46
CA LYS A 27 -2.15 32.46 12.54
C LYS A 27 -0.65 32.24 12.85
N VAL A 28 -0.20 31.00 12.82
CA VAL A 28 1.24 30.66 12.89
C VAL A 28 1.72 30.17 11.52
N PRO A 29 3.03 30.28 11.23
CA PRO A 29 3.61 29.66 10.03
C PRO A 29 3.35 28.15 9.99
N ILE A 30 3.20 27.58 8.78
CA ILE A 30 3.05 26.13 8.58
C ILE A 30 4.25 25.40 9.19
N GLY A 31 3.99 24.28 9.88
CA GLY A 31 5.02 23.52 10.60
C GLY A 31 5.45 24.13 11.93
N LYS A 32 4.71 25.13 12.43
CA LYS A 32 4.86 25.70 13.78
C LYS A 32 3.55 25.58 14.56
N GLY A 33 3.66 25.78 15.87
CA GLY A 33 2.53 25.71 16.80
C GLY A 33 2.55 24.45 17.67
N PRO A 34 1.78 24.43 18.77
CA PRO A 34 1.78 23.32 19.72
C PRO A 34 0.92 22.12 19.29
N PHE A 35 -0.10 22.32 18.44
CA PHE A 35 -0.94 21.24 17.95
C PHE A 35 -0.30 20.56 16.74
N VAL A 36 -0.28 19.21 16.76
CA VAL A 36 0.26 18.37 15.68
C VAL A 36 -0.85 17.48 15.14
N ALA A 37 -1.01 17.43 13.81
CA ALA A 37 -2.01 16.58 13.16
C ALA A 37 -1.35 15.61 12.17
N ALA A 38 -1.39 14.33 12.47
CA ALA A 38 -0.84 13.28 11.62
C ALA A 38 -1.96 12.43 11.00
N PHE A 39 -1.95 12.29 9.67
CA PHE A 39 -2.85 11.40 8.93
C PHE A 39 -2.09 10.14 8.56
N ALA A 40 -2.20 9.10 9.40
CA ALA A 40 -1.53 7.82 9.18
C ALA A 40 -2.21 7.00 8.07
N GLN A 41 -1.41 6.11 7.46
CA GLN A 41 -1.88 5.15 6.47
C GLN A 41 -2.45 3.88 7.11
N ALA A 42 -3.34 3.19 6.39
CA ALA A 42 -4.08 2.05 6.93
C ALA A 42 -4.00 0.75 6.09
N ASN A 43 -4.82 0.62 5.04
CA ASN A 43 -4.85 -0.58 4.18
C ASN A 43 -5.26 -0.15 2.77
N GLU A 44 -4.37 0.59 2.13
CA GLU A 44 -4.62 1.34 0.90
C GLU A 44 -3.94 0.75 -0.34
N GLY A 45 -3.39 -0.48 -0.24
CA GLY A 45 -2.69 -1.11 -1.37
C GLY A 45 -3.56 -1.37 -2.62
N ASP A 46 -4.87 -1.18 -2.53
CA ASP A 46 -5.84 -1.22 -3.63
C ASP A 46 -6.82 -0.03 -3.59
N VAL A 47 -6.41 1.12 -3.02
CA VAL A 47 -7.26 2.32 -2.85
C VAL A 47 -6.63 3.51 -3.56
N SER A 48 -7.35 4.08 -4.52
CA SER A 48 -6.90 5.24 -5.29
C SER A 48 -7.60 6.54 -4.84
N PRO A 49 -6.88 7.68 -4.77
CA PRO A 49 -7.48 9.01 -4.60
C PRO A 49 -8.06 9.57 -5.92
N ASN A 50 -7.84 8.91 -7.05
CA ASN A 50 -8.26 9.36 -8.37
C ASN A 50 -9.72 8.95 -8.66
N THR A 51 -10.65 9.68 -8.04
CA THR A 51 -12.08 9.31 -7.96
C THR A 51 -12.87 9.40 -9.26
N LYS A 52 -12.34 9.99 -10.34
CA LYS A 52 -13.00 9.94 -11.67
C LYS A 52 -12.78 8.61 -12.39
N GLY A 53 -11.94 7.74 -11.84
CA GLY A 53 -11.67 6.40 -12.37
C GLY A 53 -10.76 6.40 -13.60
N PRO A 54 -10.37 5.18 -14.05
CA PRO A 54 -9.42 4.98 -15.14
C PRO A 54 -10.04 5.19 -16.53
N ARG A 55 -9.38 5.97 -17.37
CA ARG A 55 -9.77 6.24 -18.76
C ARG A 55 -8.57 6.23 -19.69
N CYS A 56 -8.84 5.92 -20.95
CA CYS A 56 -7.90 6.02 -22.04
C CYS A 56 -7.66 7.48 -22.39
N VAL A 57 -6.41 7.94 -22.29
CA VAL A 57 -6.07 9.35 -22.49
C VAL A 57 -6.24 9.83 -23.93
N ASP A 58 -6.22 8.91 -24.89
CA ASP A 58 -6.36 9.19 -26.33
C ASP A 58 -7.83 9.20 -26.79
N THR A 59 -8.67 8.33 -26.25
CA THR A 59 -10.07 8.19 -26.67
C THR A 59 -11.11 8.70 -25.67
N GLY A 60 -10.74 8.87 -24.40
CA GLY A 60 -11.65 9.20 -23.30
C GLY A 60 -12.54 8.05 -22.81
N LEU A 61 -12.46 6.89 -23.46
CA LEU A 61 -13.22 5.69 -23.10
C LEU A 61 -12.72 5.08 -21.78
N PRO A 62 -13.55 4.30 -21.06
CA PRO A 62 -13.09 3.50 -19.92
C PRO A 62 -11.99 2.52 -20.34
N CYS A 63 -10.99 2.33 -19.47
CA CYS A 63 -9.99 1.28 -19.69
C CYS A 63 -10.57 -0.13 -19.58
N ASP A 64 -9.85 -1.13 -20.10
CA ASP A 64 -10.12 -2.52 -19.76
C ASP A 64 -9.88 -2.79 -18.26
N VAL A 65 -10.88 -3.38 -17.60
CA VAL A 65 -10.89 -3.55 -16.14
C VAL A 65 -9.89 -4.60 -15.67
N ASN A 66 -9.66 -5.64 -16.45
CA ASN A 66 -8.83 -6.77 -16.02
C ASN A 66 -7.34 -6.49 -16.20
N THR A 67 -6.99 -5.77 -17.26
CA THR A 67 -5.60 -5.52 -17.66
C THR A 67 -5.13 -4.10 -17.40
N SER A 68 -6.07 -3.17 -17.15
CA SER A 68 -5.80 -1.73 -17.06
C SER A 68 -5.09 -1.21 -18.30
N THR A 69 -5.62 -1.54 -19.48
CA THR A 69 -5.04 -1.12 -20.77
C THR A 69 -6.06 -0.44 -21.67
N CYS A 70 -5.54 0.28 -22.65
CA CYS A 70 -6.26 0.88 -23.77
C CYS A 70 -5.59 0.42 -25.06
N ASP A 71 -6.31 -0.35 -25.89
CA ASP A 71 -5.76 -1.05 -27.05
C ASP A 71 -4.48 -1.86 -26.71
N GLY A 72 -4.49 -2.48 -25.53
CA GLY A 72 -3.38 -3.28 -25.02
C GLY A 72 -2.18 -2.50 -24.50
N GLN A 73 -2.22 -1.17 -24.44
CA GLN A 73 -1.18 -0.32 -23.86
C GLN A 73 -1.57 0.13 -22.45
N ASN A 74 -0.70 -0.08 -21.47
CA ASN A 74 -0.94 0.33 -20.09
C ASN A 74 -0.68 1.84 -19.91
N GLU A 75 0.27 2.42 -20.63
CA GLU A 75 0.65 3.85 -20.49
C GLU A 75 -0.49 4.81 -20.83
N LYS A 76 -1.46 4.32 -21.60
CA LYS A 76 -2.65 5.08 -21.99
C LYS A 76 -3.78 5.03 -20.97
N CYS A 77 -3.75 4.08 -20.03
CA CYS A 77 -4.82 3.91 -19.05
C CYS A 77 -4.48 4.63 -17.74
N ILE A 78 -5.11 5.79 -17.52
CA ILE A 78 -4.81 6.64 -16.36
C ILE A 78 -6.10 6.96 -15.59
N ALA A 79 -6.04 6.86 -14.26
CA ALA A 79 -7.09 7.30 -13.37
C ALA A 79 -6.92 8.79 -13.02
N PHE A 80 -8.03 9.53 -13.02
CA PHE A 80 -8.03 10.98 -12.82
C PHE A 80 -8.62 11.41 -11.48
N GLY A 81 -7.99 12.41 -10.87
CA GLY A 81 -8.49 13.08 -9.68
C GLY A 81 -9.71 13.98 -9.94
N PRO A 82 -10.41 14.42 -8.88
CA PRO A 82 -11.63 15.21 -9.00
C PRO A 82 -11.41 16.63 -9.55
N GLY A 83 -10.21 17.20 -9.39
CA GLY A 83 -9.88 18.57 -9.82
C GLY A 83 -9.64 18.71 -11.33
N LYS A 84 -9.37 19.95 -11.75
CA LYS A 84 -8.94 20.32 -13.10
C LYS A 84 -7.48 19.95 -13.39
N ASP A 85 -6.69 19.88 -12.33
CA ASP A 85 -5.28 19.52 -12.35
C ASP A 85 -4.93 18.69 -11.10
N MET A 86 -3.67 18.25 -11.01
CA MET A 86 -3.21 17.43 -9.89
C MET A 86 -3.18 18.19 -8.56
N PHE A 87 -2.91 19.50 -8.58
CA PHE A 87 -2.81 20.31 -7.37
C PHE A 87 -4.20 20.51 -6.76
N GLU A 88 -5.18 20.84 -7.59
CA GLU A 88 -6.57 20.96 -7.19
C GLU A 88 -7.14 19.60 -6.75
N SER A 89 -6.81 18.52 -7.44
CA SER A 89 -7.20 17.16 -7.01
C SER A 89 -6.64 16.83 -5.63
N THR A 90 -5.35 17.08 -5.40
CA THR A 90 -4.70 16.90 -4.10
C THR A 90 -5.37 17.75 -3.02
N LYS A 91 -5.72 19.01 -3.31
CA LYS A 91 -6.46 19.88 -2.38
C LYS A 91 -7.84 19.34 -2.05
N ILE A 92 -8.63 18.94 -3.05
CA ILE A 92 -9.99 18.41 -2.86
C ILE A 92 -9.94 17.15 -1.98
N ILE A 93 -9.11 16.17 -2.33
CA ILE A 93 -9.00 14.92 -1.58
C ILE A 93 -8.47 15.15 -0.16
N GLY A 94 -7.50 16.05 0.02
CA GLY A 94 -6.99 16.41 1.34
C GLY A 94 -8.02 17.16 2.19
N GLN A 95 -8.77 18.08 1.60
CA GLN A 95 -9.87 18.80 2.26
C GLN A 95 -10.93 17.84 2.79
N MET A 96 -11.35 16.87 1.96
CA MET A 96 -12.35 15.86 2.37
C MET A 96 -11.86 15.03 3.57
N GLN A 97 -10.59 14.62 3.57
CA GLN A 97 -10.00 13.90 4.70
C GLN A 97 -9.93 14.79 5.95
N TYR A 98 -9.50 16.04 5.81
CA TYR A 98 -9.45 17.01 6.91
C TYR A 98 -10.82 17.26 7.53
N GLU A 99 -11.84 17.55 6.71
CA GLU A 99 -13.19 17.86 7.17
C GLU A 99 -13.76 16.70 7.99
N LYS A 100 -13.62 15.47 7.50
CA LYS A 100 -14.13 14.32 8.24
C LYS A 100 -13.33 14.06 9.52
N SER A 101 -12.02 14.25 9.50
CA SER A 101 -11.20 14.15 10.71
C SER A 101 -11.54 15.21 11.75
N LEU A 102 -11.80 16.46 11.34
CA LEU A 102 -12.20 17.53 12.25
C LEU A 102 -13.57 17.27 12.87
N ASP A 103 -14.52 16.76 12.09
CA ASP A 103 -15.84 16.32 12.57
C ASP A 103 -15.69 15.25 13.66
N LEU A 104 -14.96 14.16 13.35
CA LEU A 104 -14.70 13.08 14.31
C LEU A 104 -13.96 13.54 15.56
N PHE A 105 -13.01 14.47 15.42
CA PHE A 105 -12.27 15.05 16.54
C PHE A 105 -13.18 15.84 17.48
N LYS A 106 -14.06 16.68 16.93
CA LYS A 106 -15.01 17.49 17.73
C LYS A 106 -16.08 16.63 18.39
N SER A 107 -16.50 15.54 17.76
CA SER A 107 -17.52 14.64 18.29
C SER A 107 -16.95 13.51 19.16
N ALA A 108 -15.64 13.48 19.42
CA ALA A 108 -15.02 12.40 20.18
C ALA A 108 -15.42 12.46 21.67
N PHE A 109 -16.03 11.38 22.18
CA PHE A 109 -16.45 11.26 23.59
C PHE A 109 -15.89 10.01 24.30
N SER A 110 -15.37 9.04 23.54
CA SER A 110 -14.82 7.81 24.10
C SER A 110 -13.38 8.02 24.54
N LEU A 111 -13.17 8.13 25.85
CA LEU A 111 -11.83 8.23 26.43
C LEU A 111 -11.05 6.93 26.21
N VAL A 112 -9.84 7.04 25.67
CA VAL A 112 -8.90 5.91 25.60
C VAL A 112 -8.20 5.77 26.95
N SER A 113 -8.34 4.62 27.61
CA SER A 113 -7.78 4.37 28.95
C SER A 113 -7.39 2.91 29.14
N GLY A 114 -6.47 2.67 30.08
CA GLY A 114 -5.91 1.36 30.38
C GLY A 114 -4.40 1.27 30.09
N PRO A 115 -3.82 0.05 30.16
CA PRO A 115 -2.37 -0.12 30.08
C PRO A 115 -1.84 0.16 28.68
N ILE A 116 -0.56 0.55 28.64
CA ILE A 116 0.24 0.59 27.42
C ILE A 116 1.01 -0.73 27.33
N GLY A 117 1.10 -1.29 26.13
CA GLY A 117 1.88 -2.50 25.88
C GLY A 117 2.40 -2.52 24.46
N PHE A 118 3.41 -3.34 24.21
CA PHE A 118 3.93 -3.56 22.86
C PHE A 118 4.46 -4.98 22.71
N ALA A 119 4.48 -5.45 21.48
CA ALA A 119 5.20 -6.65 21.07
C ALA A 119 5.86 -6.36 19.72
N HIS A 120 7.13 -6.75 19.58
CA HIS A 120 7.92 -6.55 18.38
C HIS A 120 8.71 -7.82 18.08
N GLN A 121 8.86 -8.15 16.79
CA GLN A 121 9.73 -9.22 16.32
C GLN A 121 10.29 -8.91 14.94
N TYR A 122 11.48 -9.43 14.68
CA TYR A 122 12.03 -9.58 13.35
C TYR A 122 11.71 -10.98 12.83
N MET A 123 11.10 -11.08 11.66
CA MET A 123 10.65 -12.34 11.08
C MET A 123 11.28 -12.55 9.71
N ASP A 124 11.85 -13.74 9.48
CA ASP A 124 12.30 -14.15 8.15
C ASP A 124 11.11 -14.54 7.27
N MET A 125 10.62 -13.63 6.44
CA MET A 125 9.46 -13.88 5.59
C MET A 125 9.73 -14.83 4.42
N SER A 126 10.95 -15.33 4.23
CA SER A 126 11.29 -16.20 3.10
C SER A 126 10.99 -17.68 3.31
N SER A 127 10.68 -18.10 4.54
CA SER A 127 10.53 -19.51 4.92
C SER A 127 9.50 -19.78 6.04
N GLN A 128 8.53 -18.88 6.23
CA GLN A 128 7.51 -19.03 7.27
C GLN A 128 6.51 -20.12 6.91
N THR A 129 6.30 -21.07 7.84
CA THR A 129 5.23 -22.06 7.72
C THR A 129 3.90 -21.44 8.15
N VAL A 130 2.91 -21.46 7.25
CA VAL A 130 1.58 -20.90 7.43
C VAL A 130 0.56 -22.03 7.48
N LYS A 131 -0.14 -22.16 8.60
CA LYS A 131 -1.25 -23.12 8.73
C LYS A 131 -2.47 -22.59 7.97
N ILE A 132 -2.92 -23.31 6.94
CA ILE A 132 -4.14 -22.97 6.18
C ILE A 132 -5.36 -23.51 6.91
N ASN A 133 -5.29 -24.78 7.34
CA ASN A 133 -6.31 -25.47 8.13
C ASN A 133 -5.64 -26.57 8.97
N GLU A 134 -6.41 -27.49 9.56
CA GLU A 134 -5.86 -28.54 10.43
C GLU A 134 -4.96 -29.56 9.72
N THR A 135 -5.10 -29.72 8.40
CA THR A 135 -4.43 -30.75 7.61
C THR A 135 -3.49 -30.20 6.53
N ALA A 136 -3.52 -28.89 6.28
CA ALA A 136 -2.75 -28.24 5.23
C ALA A 136 -1.92 -27.06 5.77
N ASN A 137 -0.63 -27.10 5.45
CA ASN A 137 0.30 -26.01 5.63
C ASN A 137 0.76 -25.51 4.27
N ALA A 138 1.12 -24.23 4.21
CA ALA A 138 1.90 -23.64 3.13
C ALA A 138 3.18 -23.02 3.70
N THR A 139 4.10 -22.66 2.83
CA THR A 139 5.32 -21.95 3.19
C THR A 139 5.39 -20.67 2.39
N THR A 140 5.88 -19.59 2.99
CA THR A 140 6.21 -18.38 2.23
C THR A 140 7.41 -18.63 1.31
N CYS A 141 7.65 -17.72 0.38
CA CYS A 141 8.68 -17.87 -0.64
C CYS A 141 9.76 -16.82 -0.48
N LYS A 142 10.95 -17.09 -1.05
CA LYS A 142 11.92 -16.05 -1.38
C LYS A 142 11.25 -14.90 -2.16
N PRO A 143 11.64 -13.64 -1.92
CA PRO A 143 10.99 -12.50 -2.55
C PRO A 143 11.15 -12.55 -4.08
N ALA A 144 10.07 -12.21 -4.78
CA ALA A 144 10.04 -12.15 -6.24
C ALA A 144 8.93 -11.20 -6.72
N MET A 145 9.23 -10.40 -7.73
CA MET A 145 8.28 -9.52 -8.41
C MET A 145 7.73 -10.21 -9.66
N GLY A 146 6.41 -10.11 -9.85
CA GLY A 146 5.73 -10.71 -11.00
C GLY A 146 5.73 -9.81 -12.23
N TYR A 147 5.35 -10.32 -13.39
CA TYR A 147 5.25 -9.52 -14.63
C TYR A 147 4.38 -8.26 -14.48
N SER A 148 3.25 -8.37 -13.78
CA SER A 148 2.35 -7.25 -13.54
C SER A 148 2.98 -6.11 -12.71
N PHE A 149 4.13 -6.34 -12.05
CA PHE A 149 4.89 -5.25 -11.41
C PHE A 149 5.36 -4.22 -12.45
N GLY A 150 5.84 -4.68 -13.61
CA GLY A 150 6.27 -3.80 -14.70
C GLY A 150 5.12 -3.01 -15.33
N ALA A 151 3.87 -3.42 -15.11
CA ALA A 151 2.69 -2.74 -15.63
C ALA A 151 2.33 -1.46 -14.86
N GLY A 152 2.82 -1.30 -13.63
CA GLY A 152 2.37 -0.25 -12.71
C GLY A 152 0.88 -0.35 -12.39
N THR A 153 0.25 0.80 -12.11
CA THR A 153 -1.19 0.89 -11.85
C THR A 153 -1.84 1.98 -12.69
N THR A 154 -3.16 2.14 -12.59
CA THR A 154 -3.84 3.28 -13.23
C THR A 154 -3.48 4.64 -12.61
N ASP A 155 -2.91 4.65 -11.40
CA ASP A 155 -2.46 5.88 -10.72
C ASP A 155 -1.04 6.31 -11.14
N GLY A 156 -0.31 5.38 -11.75
CA GLY A 156 1.05 5.55 -12.25
C GLY A 156 1.38 4.35 -13.12
N PRO A 157 1.11 4.42 -14.43
CA PRO A 157 1.37 3.29 -15.31
C PRO A 157 2.87 3.03 -15.36
N GLY A 158 3.21 1.74 -15.52
CA GLY A 158 4.56 1.32 -15.84
C GLY A 158 4.88 1.63 -17.30
N GLY A 159 5.60 0.72 -17.97
CA GLY A 159 5.89 0.90 -19.38
C GLY A 159 5.97 -0.41 -20.13
N PHE A 160 6.25 -0.30 -21.43
CA PHE A 160 6.36 -1.43 -22.35
C PHE A 160 5.03 -2.17 -22.51
N ASP A 161 5.06 -3.43 -22.92
CA ASP A 161 3.89 -4.28 -23.17
C ASP A 161 3.37 -4.99 -21.90
N PHE A 162 3.78 -4.56 -20.70
CA PHE A 162 3.34 -5.16 -19.45
C PHE A 162 1.87 -4.82 -19.14
N LYS A 163 1.13 -5.81 -18.65
CA LYS A 163 -0.29 -5.69 -18.31
C LYS A 163 -0.55 -6.20 -16.91
N GLN A 164 -1.49 -5.58 -16.21
CA GLN A 164 -2.01 -6.16 -14.97
C GLN A 164 -2.75 -7.48 -15.26
N GLY A 165 -2.85 -8.34 -14.26
CA GLY A 165 -3.50 -9.64 -14.41
C GLY A 165 -2.72 -10.69 -15.22
N THR A 166 -1.47 -10.41 -15.60
CA THR A 166 -0.62 -11.35 -16.35
C THR A 166 -0.31 -12.61 -15.54
N LYS A 167 -0.66 -13.78 -16.07
CA LYS A 167 -0.46 -15.11 -15.44
C LYS A 167 0.58 -15.99 -16.15
N SER A 168 1.10 -15.55 -17.29
CA SER A 168 2.12 -16.24 -18.09
C SER A 168 3.22 -15.26 -18.48
N GLY A 169 4.47 -15.71 -18.49
CA GLY A 169 5.58 -14.89 -18.99
C GLY A 169 5.53 -14.71 -20.50
N SER A 170 6.33 -13.79 -21.03
CA SER A 170 6.57 -13.64 -22.46
C SER A 170 8.00 -14.10 -22.80
N LEU A 171 8.20 -14.62 -24.02
CA LEU A 171 9.49 -15.14 -24.45
C LEU A 171 10.59 -14.07 -24.39
N PHE A 172 10.26 -12.84 -24.81
CA PHE A 172 11.18 -11.71 -24.80
C PHE A 172 11.62 -11.33 -23.39
N TRP A 173 10.68 -11.12 -22.48
CA TRP A 173 11.01 -10.71 -21.10
C TRP A 173 11.64 -11.82 -20.28
N ASN A 174 11.34 -13.09 -20.58
CA ASN A 174 12.06 -14.21 -19.99
C ASN A 174 13.54 -14.17 -20.40
N LEU A 175 13.85 -13.92 -21.69
CA LEU A 175 15.22 -13.82 -22.16
C LEU A 175 15.98 -12.65 -21.51
N VAL A 176 15.34 -11.47 -21.44
CA VAL A 176 15.95 -10.29 -20.79
C VAL A 176 16.21 -10.53 -19.31
N ARG A 177 15.26 -11.15 -18.59
CA ARG A 177 15.44 -11.54 -17.18
C ARG A 177 16.58 -12.53 -17.00
N ASP A 178 16.66 -13.55 -17.85
CA ASP A 178 17.62 -14.65 -17.72
C ASP A 178 19.07 -14.19 -18.00
N LEU A 179 19.25 -13.06 -18.71
CA LEU A 179 20.55 -12.38 -18.82
C LEU A 179 21.02 -11.77 -17.48
N ILE A 180 20.10 -11.44 -16.57
CA ILE A 180 20.42 -10.89 -15.26
C ILE A 180 20.51 -12.01 -14.22
N THR A 181 19.43 -12.78 -14.03
CA THR A 181 19.36 -13.93 -13.13
C THR A 181 18.17 -14.80 -13.51
N THR A 182 18.44 -16.04 -13.91
CA THR A 182 17.40 -17.03 -14.21
C THR A 182 16.74 -17.52 -12.92
N PRO A 183 15.40 -17.38 -12.75
CA PRO A 183 14.71 -17.87 -11.57
C PRO A 183 14.79 -19.39 -11.46
N SER A 184 15.06 -19.89 -10.26
CA SER A 184 15.01 -21.33 -9.97
C SER A 184 13.61 -21.93 -10.15
N GLU A 185 13.52 -23.25 -10.34
CA GLU A 185 12.24 -23.95 -10.34
C GLU A 185 11.56 -23.90 -8.94
N GLU A 186 12.35 -23.80 -7.87
CA GLU A 186 11.86 -23.60 -6.51
C GLU A 186 11.07 -22.28 -6.40
N ILE A 187 11.64 -21.14 -6.86
CA ILE A 187 10.95 -19.86 -6.74
C ILE A 187 9.75 -19.76 -7.69
N LYS A 188 9.84 -20.34 -8.89
CA LYS A 188 8.71 -20.38 -9.85
C LYS A 188 7.53 -21.19 -9.30
N SER A 189 7.80 -22.37 -8.75
CA SER A 189 6.75 -23.22 -8.17
C SER A 189 6.14 -22.60 -6.92
N CYS A 190 6.95 -22.04 -6.02
CA CYS A 190 6.46 -21.39 -4.81
C CYS A 190 5.59 -20.16 -5.10
N GLN A 191 5.97 -19.34 -6.08
CA GLN A 191 5.25 -18.10 -6.42
C GLN A 191 4.01 -18.33 -7.31
N TYR A 192 3.76 -19.55 -7.79
CA TYR A 192 2.62 -19.83 -8.67
C TYR A 192 1.28 -19.34 -8.06
N PRO A 193 0.40 -18.68 -8.83
CA PRO A 193 0.40 -18.49 -10.28
C PRO A 193 1.11 -17.21 -10.78
N LYS A 194 1.95 -16.57 -9.96
CA LYS A 194 2.68 -15.36 -10.36
C LYS A 194 3.83 -15.73 -11.32
N PRO A 195 3.82 -15.25 -12.57
CA PRO A 195 4.99 -15.39 -13.44
C PRO A 195 6.10 -14.47 -12.93
N VAL A 196 7.26 -15.03 -12.58
CA VAL A 196 8.38 -14.29 -11.98
C VAL A 196 9.09 -13.45 -13.06
N LEU A 197 9.07 -12.12 -12.88
CA LEU A 197 9.83 -11.17 -13.67
C LEU A 197 11.19 -10.88 -13.05
N LEU A 198 11.24 -10.62 -11.73
CA LEU A 198 12.50 -10.36 -11.00
C LEU A 198 12.60 -11.33 -9.80
N PRO A 199 13.51 -12.30 -9.82
CA PRO A 199 13.74 -13.22 -8.69
C PRO A 199 14.64 -12.57 -7.63
N THR A 200 14.19 -11.46 -7.04
CA THR A 200 14.99 -10.61 -6.13
C THR A 200 15.61 -11.34 -4.93
N GLY A 201 15.01 -12.44 -4.46
CA GLY A 201 15.57 -13.31 -3.42
C GLY A 201 16.77 -14.16 -3.88
N GLU A 202 17.03 -14.21 -5.18
CA GLU A 202 18.18 -14.88 -5.79
C GLU A 202 19.20 -13.87 -6.34
N MET A 203 18.90 -12.57 -6.25
CA MET A 203 19.72 -11.47 -6.73
C MET A 203 20.43 -10.79 -5.55
N LYS A 204 21.76 -10.96 -5.46
CA LYS A 204 22.57 -10.53 -4.32
C LYS A 204 23.65 -9.49 -4.63
N PHE A 205 23.83 -9.11 -5.90
CA PHE A 205 24.85 -8.17 -6.31
C PHE A 205 24.24 -6.78 -6.63
N PRO A 206 24.82 -5.67 -6.15
CA PRO A 206 25.92 -5.59 -5.18
C PRO A 206 25.51 -5.93 -3.73
N TYR A 207 24.20 -5.93 -3.46
CA TYR A 207 23.58 -6.33 -2.18
C TYR A 207 22.28 -7.09 -2.46
N ALA A 208 21.62 -7.60 -1.42
CA ALA A 208 20.29 -8.21 -1.56
C ALA A 208 19.27 -7.19 -2.09
N TRP A 209 18.51 -7.57 -3.13
CA TRP A 209 17.59 -6.65 -3.81
C TRP A 209 16.28 -6.40 -3.03
N GLN A 210 15.88 -7.32 -2.16
CA GLN A 210 14.74 -7.17 -1.25
C GLN A 210 15.04 -7.79 0.12
N PRO A 211 14.42 -7.29 1.20
CA PRO A 211 14.64 -7.80 2.55
C PRO A 211 14.04 -9.21 2.72
N PHE A 212 14.72 -10.02 3.53
CA PHE A 212 14.24 -11.33 3.99
C PHE A 212 13.64 -11.20 5.39
N ILE A 213 14.36 -10.49 6.26
CA ILE A 213 13.96 -10.20 7.63
C ILE A 213 13.17 -8.89 7.66
N VAL A 214 11.93 -8.93 8.16
CA VAL A 214 11.08 -7.73 8.27
C VAL A 214 10.58 -7.55 9.71
N PRO A 215 10.40 -6.30 10.17
CA PRO A 215 9.82 -6.03 11.48
C PRO A 215 8.30 -6.18 11.45
N THR A 216 7.74 -6.80 12.49
CA THR A 216 6.30 -6.74 12.77
C THR A 216 6.10 -6.28 14.21
N GLN A 217 5.12 -5.40 14.41
CA GLN A 217 4.88 -4.79 15.72
C GLN A 217 3.39 -4.63 15.99
N ILE A 218 3.00 -4.79 17.25
CA ILE A 218 1.70 -4.38 17.77
C ILE A 218 1.93 -3.46 18.96
N LEU A 219 1.27 -2.32 18.96
CA LEU A 219 1.20 -1.38 20.09
C LEU A 219 -0.21 -1.41 20.68
N ARG A 220 -0.33 -1.36 22.00
CA ARG A 220 -1.59 -1.25 22.71
C ARG A 220 -1.59 0.04 23.51
N LEU A 221 -2.66 0.81 23.36
CA LEU A 221 -2.96 2.01 24.12
C LEU A 221 -4.35 1.83 24.73
N GLY A 222 -4.41 1.33 25.98
CA GLY A 222 -5.69 1.11 26.64
C GLY A 222 -6.53 0.07 25.91
N GLN A 223 -7.69 0.50 25.37
CA GLN A 223 -8.59 -0.30 24.54
C GLN A 223 -8.30 -0.27 23.03
N LEU A 224 -7.29 0.48 22.60
CA LEU A 224 -6.85 0.60 21.21
C LEU A 224 -5.62 -0.29 20.96
N ALA A 225 -5.61 -1.05 19.86
CA ALA A 225 -4.39 -1.65 19.32
C ALA A 225 -4.02 -1.03 17.98
N VAL A 226 -2.73 -0.81 17.74
CA VAL A 226 -2.13 -0.42 16.46
C VAL A 226 -1.30 -1.58 15.96
N VAL A 227 -1.71 -2.16 14.84
CA VAL A 227 -0.97 -3.25 14.17
C VAL A 227 -0.12 -2.66 13.07
N ALA A 228 1.19 -2.78 13.20
CA ALA A 228 2.17 -2.18 12.32
C ALA A 228 2.76 -3.26 11.40
N VAL A 229 2.50 -3.11 10.10
CA VAL A 229 2.88 -4.09 9.07
C VAL A 229 3.84 -3.48 8.04
N PRO A 230 4.90 -4.19 7.63
CA PRO A 230 5.92 -3.69 6.72
C PRO A 230 5.51 -3.91 5.25
N ALA A 231 4.27 -3.56 4.90
CA ALA A 231 3.75 -3.72 3.54
C ALA A 231 2.48 -2.89 3.29
N GLU A 232 2.17 -2.70 2.01
CA GLU A 232 0.90 -2.14 1.54
C GLU A 232 -0.19 -3.23 1.51
N PHE A 233 -1.03 -3.24 2.54
CA PHE A 233 -2.14 -4.20 2.57
C PHE A 233 -3.31 -3.69 1.75
N THR A 234 -3.86 -4.56 0.90
CA THR A 234 -5.15 -4.35 0.25
C THR A 234 -6.29 -4.24 1.27
N THR A 235 -7.43 -3.75 0.82
CA THR A 235 -8.63 -3.52 1.62
C THR A 235 -9.04 -4.76 2.38
N MET A 236 -9.13 -5.90 1.68
CA MET A 236 -9.55 -7.16 2.30
C MET A 236 -8.46 -7.80 3.16
N SER A 237 -7.19 -7.69 2.79
CA SER A 237 -6.08 -8.16 3.63
C SER A 237 -6.07 -7.41 4.97
N GLY A 238 -6.24 -6.08 4.94
CA GLY A 238 -6.34 -5.26 6.16
C GLY A 238 -7.53 -5.64 7.05
N ARG A 239 -8.72 -5.84 6.46
CA ARG A 239 -9.93 -6.28 7.19
C ARG A 239 -9.71 -7.63 7.87
N ARG A 240 -9.15 -8.62 7.15
CA ARG A 240 -8.87 -9.96 7.68
C ARG A 240 -7.89 -9.91 8.85
N THR A 241 -6.76 -9.18 8.71
CA THR A 241 -5.79 -9.01 9.80
C THR A 241 -6.42 -8.36 11.03
N ARG A 242 -7.19 -7.28 10.86
CA ARG A 242 -7.86 -6.62 12.01
C ARG A 242 -8.81 -7.56 12.74
N ASN A 243 -9.60 -8.33 12.01
CA ASN A 243 -10.55 -9.27 12.62
C ASN A 243 -9.83 -10.40 13.35
N ALA A 244 -8.76 -10.95 12.76
CA ALA A 244 -7.97 -12.01 13.39
C ALA A 244 -7.30 -11.51 14.68
N VAL A 245 -6.62 -10.35 14.63
CA VAL A 245 -5.99 -9.76 15.83
C VAL A 245 -7.04 -9.40 16.86
N LYS A 246 -8.22 -8.88 16.45
CA LYS A 246 -9.33 -8.62 17.38
C LYS A 246 -9.72 -9.91 18.08
N GLY A 247 -9.96 -10.98 17.33
CA GLY A 247 -10.28 -12.31 17.85
C GLY A 247 -9.27 -12.82 18.87
N SER A 248 -7.98 -12.69 18.58
CA SER A 248 -6.91 -13.09 19.50
C SER A 248 -6.82 -12.21 20.76
N LEU A 249 -7.30 -10.97 20.69
CA LEU A 249 -7.33 -10.03 21.79
C LEU A 249 -8.67 -10.01 22.56
N ILE A 250 -9.66 -10.86 22.22
CA ILE A 250 -11.01 -10.86 22.82
C ILE A 250 -11.01 -11.15 24.33
N ASN A 251 -9.93 -11.68 24.90
CA ASN A 251 -9.79 -11.71 26.37
C ASN A 251 -9.47 -10.32 26.98
N VAL A 252 -9.29 -9.26 26.18
CA VAL A 252 -8.62 -8.02 26.63
C VAL A 252 -9.08 -6.70 25.95
N LEU A 253 -9.68 -6.64 24.73
CA LEU A 253 -9.81 -5.35 23.97
C LEU A 253 -11.09 -5.12 23.12
N GLN A 254 -11.47 -3.84 22.95
CA GLN A 254 -12.68 -3.39 22.21
C GLN A 254 -12.42 -2.74 20.81
N ARG A 255 -11.24 -2.16 20.47
CA ARG A 255 -10.98 -1.53 19.15
C ARG A 255 -9.54 -1.73 18.61
N ILE A 256 -9.38 -1.89 17.28
CA ILE A 256 -8.09 -2.05 16.59
C ILE A 256 -8.01 -1.11 15.39
N ILE A 257 -6.95 -0.30 15.33
CA ILE A 257 -6.51 0.49 14.18
C ILE A 257 -5.30 -0.21 13.55
N LYS A 258 -5.14 -0.11 12.23
CA LYS A 258 -3.97 -0.65 11.53
C LYS A 258 -3.14 0.52 10.99
N SER A 259 -1.82 0.44 11.13
CA SER A 259 -0.87 1.32 10.47
C SER A 259 -0.17 0.51 9.37
N SER A 260 -0.30 0.94 8.11
CA SER A 260 0.55 0.45 7.02
C SER A 260 1.66 1.46 6.75
N LEU A 261 2.82 0.99 6.28
CA LEU A 261 4.05 1.77 6.08
C LEU A 261 4.68 2.21 7.40
N LEU A 262 5.52 1.34 7.94
CA LEU A 262 6.57 1.73 8.88
C LEU A 262 7.88 1.68 8.10
N ASP A 263 8.41 2.85 7.76
CA ASP A 263 9.80 3.01 7.33
C ASP A 263 10.67 3.40 8.52
#